data_AF-A0A7Y0TNB9-F1
#
_entry.id   AF-A0A7Y0TNB9-F1
#
_cell.length_a   1.000
_cell.length_b   1.000
_cell.length_c   1.000
_cell.angle_alpha   90.00
_cell.angle_beta   90.00
_cell.angle_gamma   90.00
#
_symmetry.space_group_name_H-M   'P 1'
#
loop_
_entity.id
_entity.type
_entity.pdbx_description
1 polymer ?
#
loop_
_entity_poly.entity_id
_entity_poly.type
_entity_poly.pdbx_seq_one_letter_code
_entity_poly.pdbx_strand_id
1 'polypeptide(L)'
;MDGLCLATVYINSEVNKKINYTPKLKELHLPFQAAGRTNLDHDSFVDCSEFVIREQKEIESAITNRPGVVIGKLYEMDLTAVKNKLISSPKIKGKDKKRFGLYPE
;
A
#
# COMPACT_ATOMS: atom_id res chain seq x y z
N MET A 1 -3.20 20.50 6.64
CA MET A 1 -3.02 20.25 5.19
C MET A 1 -4.42 20.00 4.66
N ASP A 2 -5.04 21.00 4.06
CA ASP A 2 -6.31 20.82 3.36
C ASP A 2 -5.96 20.48 1.91
N GLY A 3 -5.91 19.18 1.60
CA GLY A 3 -5.59 18.69 0.28
C GLY A 3 -5.97 17.21 0.14
N LEU A 4 -6.53 16.85 -1.02
CA LEU A 4 -6.84 15.46 -1.35
C LEU A 4 -5.54 14.74 -1.75
N CYS A 5 -5.19 13.65 -1.06
CA CYS A 5 -4.03 12.83 -1.39
C CYS A 5 -4.50 11.51 -2.02
N LEU A 6 -3.93 11.15 -3.17
CA LEU A 6 -4.11 9.82 -3.76
C LEU A 6 -3.07 8.86 -3.19
N ALA A 7 -3.51 7.74 -2.65
CA ALA A 7 -2.66 6.62 -2.29
C ALA A 7 -2.91 5.46 -3.26
N THR A 8 -1.83 4.85 -3.72
CA THR A 8 -1.87 3.60 -4.48
C THR A 8 -1.09 2.55 -3.71
N VAL A 9 -1.55 1.29 -3.78
CA VAL A 9 -0.85 0.16 -3.18
C VAL A 9 -0.40 -0.78 -4.28
N TYR A 10 0.85 -1.22 -4.20
CA TYR A 10 1.35 -2.28 -5.07
C TYR A 10 1.08 -3.62 -4.40
N ILE A 11 0.49 -4.52 -5.18
CA ILE A 11 0.12 -5.87 -4.76
C ILE A 11 1.03 -6.83 -5.50
N ASN A 12 1.74 -7.68 -4.76
CA ASN A 12 2.67 -8.68 -5.32
C ASN A 12 2.20 -10.09 -4.99
N SER A 13 2.35 -11.02 -5.94
CA SER A 13 2.07 -12.45 -5.74
C SER A 13 2.98 -13.09 -4.69
N GLU A 14 4.21 -12.59 -4.54
CA GLU A 14 5.19 -13.09 -3.59
C GLU A 14 5.87 -11.95 -2.83
N VAL A 15 6.14 -12.19 -1.55
CA VAL A 15 6.97 -11.30 -0.72
C VAL A 15 8.42 -11.38 -1.18
N ASN A 16 9.02 -10.25 -1.53
CA ASN A 16 10.44 -10.19 -1.91
C ASN A 16 11.36 -10.51 -0.70
N LYS A 17 11.84 -11.75 -0.63
CA LYS A 17 12.67 -12.26 0.47
C LYS A 17 14.04 -11.58 0.60
N LYS A 18 14.55 -10.94 -0.46
CA LYS A 18 15.85 -10.23 -0.43
C LYS A 18 15.76 -8.91 0.33
N ILE A 19 14.63 -8.22 0.23
CA ILE A 19 14.38 -6.94 0.92
C ILE A 19 13.72 -7.19 2.29
N ASN A 20 12.90 -8.24 2.39
CA ASN A 20 12.05 -8.54 3.55
C ASN A 20 12.54 -9.80 4.29
N TYR A 21 13.76 -9.71 4.82
CA TYR A 21 14.44 -10.84 5.45
C TYR A 21 14.09 -11.02 6.94
N THR A 22 13.71 -9.94 7.65
CA THR A 22 13.35 -10.02 9.08
C THR A 22 11.87 -10.36 9.30
N PRO A 23 11.50 -11.06 10.39
CA PRO A 23 10.10 -11.31 10.74
C PRO A 23 9.25 -10.04 10.76
N LYS A 24 9.78 -8.96 11.33
CA LYS A 24 9.11 -7.67 11.41
C LYS A 24 8.82 -7.04 10.05
N LEU A 25 9.71 -7.22 9.06
CA LEU A 25 9.45 -6.74 7.69
C LEU A 25 8.47 -7.64 6.94
N LYS A 26 8.51 -8.96 7.18
CA LYS A 26 7.52 -9.90 6.63
C LYS A 26 6.12 -9.62 7.18
N GLU A 27 6.01 -9.27 8.46
CA GLU A 27 4.75 -8.88 9.09
C GLU A 27 4.14 -7.63 8.44
N LEU A 28 4.93 -6.75 7.82
CA LEU A 28 4.42 -5.57 7.10
C LEU A 28 3.78 -5.90 5.75
N HIS A 29 3.82 -7.16 5.33
CA HIS A 29 3.13 -7.63 4.12
C HIS A 29 1.73 -8.09 4.49
N LEU A 30 0.74 -7.28 4.14
CA LEU A 30 -0.66 -7.57 4.47
C LEU A 30 -1.22 -8.55 3.41
N PRO A 31 -1.65 -9.76 3.80
CA PRO A 31 -2.19 -10.73 2.86
C PRO A 31 -3.56 -10.29 2.33
N PHE A 32 -3.75 -10.41 1.03
CA PHE A 32 -4.99 -10.15 0.31
C PHE A 32 -5.40 -11.44 -0.39
N GLN A 33 -6.51 -12.02 0.05
CA GLN A 33 -7.08 -13.20 -0.61
C GLN A 33 -7.83 -12.79 -1.87
N ALA A 34 -7.60 -13.50 -2.97
CA ALA A 34 -8.36 -13.31 -4.21
C ALA A 34 -9.82 -13.75 -4.06
N ALA A 35 -10.08 -14.72 -3.18
CA ALA A 35 -11.43 -15.13 -2.84
C ALA A 35 -12.27 -13.92 -2.38
N GLY A 36 -13.36 -13.64 -3.09
CA GLY A 36 -14.24 -12.51 -2.81
C GLY A 36 -13.81 -11.17 -3.40
N ARG A 37 -12.71 -11.12 -4.19
CA ARG A 37 -12.20 -9.91 -4.87
C ARG A 37 -12.12 -10.14 -6.37
N THR A 38 -13.00 -9.50 -7.14
CA THR A 38 -13.04 -9.67 -8.62
C THR A 38 -11.85 -9.03 -9.34
N ASN A 39 -11.09 -8.21 -8.64
CA ASN A 39 -9.93 -7.50 -9.16
C ASN A 39 -8.58 -8.22 -8.91
N LEU A 40 -8.59 -9.40 -8.32
CA LEU A 40 -7.39 -10.19 -8.06
C LEU A 40 -7.51 -11.57 -8.68
N ASP A 41 -6.52 -11.95 -9.49
CA ASP A 41 -6.46 -13.28 -10.11
C ASP A 41 -5.86 -14.34 -9.17
N HIS A 42 -5.16 -13.92 -8.12
CA HIS A 42 -4.46 -14.78 -7.16
C HIS A 42 -4.23 -14.09 -5.81
N ASP A 43 -4.06 -14.90 -4.76
CA ASP A 43 -3.67 -14.40 -3.45
C ASP A 43 -2.36 -13.62 -3.53
N SER A 44 -2.34 -12.48 -2.86
CA SER A 44 -1.29 -11.51 -3.02
C SER A 44 -0.98 -10.78 -1.70
N PHE A 45 0.02 -9.90 -1.72
CA PHE A 45 0.46 -9.14 -0.56
C PHE A 45 0.62 -7.66 -0.88
N VAL A 46 0.09 -6.81 -0.01
CA VAL A 46 0.39 -5.37 -0.01
C VAL A 46 1.64 -5.14 0.85
N ASP A 47 2.66 -4.51 0.27
CA ASP A 47 3.86 -4.10 1.02
C ASP A 47 3.61 -2.77 1.74
N CYS A 48 3.43 -2.83 3.07
CA CYS A 48 3.27 -1.65 3.92
C CYS A 48 4.59 -1.24 4.60
N SER A 49 5.73 -1.70 4.11
CA SER A 49 7.02 -1.43 4.76
C SER A 49 7.55 -0.04 4.48
N GLU A 50 7.23 0.58 3.35
CA GLU A 50 7.76 1.89 2.96
C GLU A 50 6.75 2.79 2.26
N PHE A 51 7.06 4.08 2.19
CA PHE A 51 6.36 5.03 1.33
C PHE A 51 7.16 5.31 0.08
N VAL A 52 6.48 5.22 -1.05
CA VAL A 52 6.99 5.67 -2.34
C VAL A 52 6.23 6.93 -2.73
N ILE A 53 6.77 8.10 -2.34
CA ILE A 53 6.17 9.38 -2.71
C ILE A 53 6.46 9.64 -4.19
N ARG A 54 5.41 9.98 -4.94
CA ARG A 54 5.44 10.27 -6.38
C ARG A 54 4.69 11.57 -6.63
N GLU A 55 5.09 12.26 -7.68
CA GLU A 55 4.39 13.46 -8.13
C GLU A 55 3.05 13.08 -8.76
N GLN A 56 2.03 13.92 -8.60
CA GLN A 56 0.69 13.66 -9.15
C GLN A 56 0.75 13.38 -10.66
N LYS A 57 1.54 14.17 -11.41
CA LYS A 57 1.71 14.01 -12.86
C LYS A 57 2.28 12.65 -13.26
N GLU A 58 3.15 12.06 -12.44
CA GLU A 58 3.70 10.73 -12.71
C GLU A 58 2.63 9.66 -12.59
N ILE A 59 1.79 9.75 -11.55
CA ILE A 59 0.67 8.83 -11.33
C ILE A 59 -0.36 8.99 -12.45
N GLU A 60 -0.74 10.22 -12.77
CA GLU A 60 -1.67 10.51 -13.87
C GLU A 60 -1.16 9.95 -15.19
N SER A 61 0.11 10.20 -15.53
CA SER A 61 0.72 9.67 -16.76
C SER A 61 0.72 8.13 -16.78
N ALA A 62 1.03 7.48 -15.66
CA ALA A 62 1.01 6.02 -15.57
C ALA A 62 -0.39 5.44 -15.81
N ILE A 63 -1.42 6.07 -15.24
CA ILE A 63 -2.82 5.65 -15.40
C ILE A 63 -3.31 5.93 -16.83
N THR A 64 -3.03 7.11 -17.38
CA THR A 64 -3.42 7.47 -18.75
C THR A 64 -2.78 6.56 -19.79
N ASN A 65 -1.48 6.26 -19.65
CA ASN A 65 -0.75 5.43 -20.60
C ASN A 65 -1.07 3.94 -20.45
N ARG A 66 -1.50 3.49 -19.27
CA ARG A 66 -1.84 2.09 -19.00
C ARG A 66 -3.02 2.01 -18.03
N PRO A 67 -4.26 2.23 -18.48
CA PRO A 67 -5.42 2.28 -17.59
C PRO A 67 -5.65 0.99 -16.79
N GLY A 68 -5.25 -0.16 -17.35
CA GLY A 68 -5.31 -1.46 -16.66
C GLY A 68 -4.39 -1.62 -15.44
N VAL A 69 -3.54 -0.64 -15.10
CA VAL A 69 -2.79 -0.66 -13.82
C VAL A 69 -3.70 -0.44 -12.62
N VAL A 70 -4.86 0.20 -12.82
CA VAL A 70 -5.85 0.39 -11.78
C VAL A 70 -6.81 -0.79 -11.81
N ILE A 71 -6.52 -1.80 -10.99
CA ILE A 71 -7.29 -3.04 -10.97
C ILE A 71 -8.54 -2.94 -10.08
N GLY A 72 -8.59 -2.01 -9.12
CA GLY A 72 -9.74 -1.87 -8.24
C GLY A 72 -9.57 -0.79 -7.16
N LYS A 73 -10.48 -0.79 -6.19
CA LYS A 73 -10.44 0.08 -5.00
C LYS A 73 -10.35 -0.79 -3.75
N LEU A 74 -9.68 -0.29 -2.71
CA LEU A 74 -9.70 -0.93 -1.39
C LEU A 74 -11.06 -0.74 -0.73
N TYR A 75 -11.53 -1.78 -0.04
CA TYR A 75 -12.64 -1.67 0.88
C TYR A 75 -12.20 -0.93 2.15
N GLU A 76 -13.14 -0.37 2.91
CA GLU A 76 -12.81 0.42 4.11
C GLU A 76 -12.04 -0.39 5.15
N MET A 77 -12.43 -1.66 5.37
CA MET A 77 -11.72 -2.55 6.28
C MET A 77 -10.27 -2.81 5.84
N ASP A 78 -10.05 -3.00 4.54
CA ASP A 78 -8.72 -3.21 3.97
C ASP A 78 -7.88 -1.94 4.11
N LEU A 79 -8.47 -0.76 3.87
CA LEU A 79 -7.82 0.52 4.06
C LEU A 79 -7.38 0.72 5.53
N THR A 80 -8.23 0.39 6.49
CA THR A 80 -7.89 0.45 7.92
C THR A 80 -6.75 -0.50 8.27
N ALA A 81 -6.78 -1.75 7.76
CA ALA A 81 -5.70 -2.71 7.97
C ALA A 81 -4.37 -2.22 7.37
N VAL A 82 -4.40 -1.64 6.18
CA VAL A 82 -3.22 -1.03 5.53
C VAL A 82 -2.69 0.12 6.37
N LYS A 83 -3.54 1.05 6.82
CA LYS A 83 -3.15 2.18 7.69
C LYS A 83 -2.46 1.69 8.97
N ASN A 84 -3.04 0.72 9.67
CA ASN A 84 -2.48 0.16 10.89
C ASN A 84 -1.10 -0.47 10.66
N LYS A 85 -0.91 -1.13 9.51
CA LYS A 85 0.37 -1.71 9.15
C LYS A 85 1.42 -0.63 8.83
N LEU A 86 1.05 0.41 8.09
CA LEU A 86 1.93 1.56 7.81
C LEU A 86 2.33 2.30 9.11
N ILE A 87 1.41 2.46 10.06
CA ILE A 87 1.68 3.07 11.37
C ILE A 87 2.73 2.27 12.15
N SER A 88 2.68 0.93 12.08
CA SER A 88 3.64 0.06 12.78
C SER A 88 4.99 -0.10 12.05
N SER A 89 5.10 0.33 10.78
CA SER A 89 6.37 0.23 10.03
C SER A 89 7.47 1.08 10.67
N PRO A 90 8.65 0.49 11.01
CA PRO A 90 9.79 1.22 11.54
C PRO A 90 10.58 1.96 10.45
N LYS A 91 10.39 1.62 9.17
CA LYS A 91 11.07 2.27 8.04
C LYS A 91 10.42 3.61 7.67
N ILE A 92 9.14 3.78 8.00
CA ILE A 92 8.41 5.02 7.74
C ILE A 92 8.67 6.02 8.87
N LYS A 93 9.22 7.19 8.52
CA LYS A 93 9.57 8.24 9.49
C LYS A 93 8.30 8.86 10.08
N GLY A 94 8.35 9.23 11.37
CA GLY A 94 7.20 9.85 12.06
C GLY A 94 6.70 11.13 11.38
N LYS A 95 7.59 11.93 10.78
CA LYS A 95 7.22 13.13 10.00
C LYS A 95 6.33 12.79 8.80
N ASP A 96 6.58 11.67 8.13
CA ASP A 96 5.84 11.26 6.94
C ASP A 96 4.49 10.66 7.37
N LYS A 97 4.45 9.90 8.47
CA LYS A 97 3.19 9.46 9.10
C LYS A 97 2.29 10.65 9.46
N LYS A 98 2.86 11.68 10.09
CA LYS A 98 2.17 12.92 10.44
C LYS A 98 1.67 13.66 9.19
N ARG A 99 2.50 13.77 8.15
CA ARG A 99 2.14 14.40 6.88
C ARG A 99 0.92 13.75 6.22
N PHE A 100 0.79 12.43 6.31
CA PHE A 100 -0.29 11.67 5.68
C PHE A 100 -1.42 11.27 6.63
N GLY A 101 -1.45 11.80 7.86
CA GLY A 101 -2.53 11.53 8.80
C GLY A 101 -2.57 10.10 9.37
N LEU A 102 -1.44 9.40 9.39
CA LEU A 102 -1.32 8.04 9.94
C LEU A 102 -1.01 8.09 11.44
N TYR A 103 -2.05 8.05 12.26
CA TYR A 103 -1.95 8.01 13.71
C TYR A 103 -2.58 6.72 14.25
N PRO A 104 -2.03 6.13 15.33
CA PRO A 104 -2.76 5.10 16.07
C PRO A 104 -4.12 5.66 16.51
N GLU A 105 -5.19 4.92 16.27
CA GLU A 105 -6.50 5.20 16.87
C GLU A 105 -6.48 4.97 18.39
#